data_AF-A0A8S1T135-F1
#
_entry.id   AF-A0A8S1T135-F1
#
_cell.length_a   1.000
_cell.length_b   1.000
_cell.length_c   1.000
_cell.angle_alpha   90.00
_cell.angle_beta   90.00
_cell.angle_gamma   90.00
#
_symmetry.space_group_name_H-M   'P 1'
#
loop_
_entity.id
_entity.type
_entity.pdbx_description
1 polymer ?
#
loop_
_entity_poly.entity_id
_entity_poly.type
_entity_poly.pdbx_seq_one_letter_code
_entity_poly.pdbx_strand_id
1 'polypeptide(L)'
;MPLIIPEFFIEQDEKYIIIKLKLPYVKPTKSEFNMMGKQFSFFLKPYLLQLTFNEFLKDAEQPAKAVYDPEIWSLKVYLEKLNIGEHFTELDMIGLLMNKKSKKNKQFKGQLIEVIESTNDKQESQNIDQNQDEQQEGYVNPYCYGFNNQYKDVFDDLEEELYEIAILDPKQIAKQDRKSLAFQFIQKQFDKDTYLYDLLENEQVDEILIYEFKFQQQFNIDEINQISKLGKREYLIENKEYCLFGIIDILFAFLYENSLFQGDLNLESAITINQLSSQFQAFYIENDLENVLINNYQRALTFPMIRSFEICVKTKNLLIEVLQNKIQIIKILLAVEGLFAKAKPRNYLNLIYLQDYIVWAQSIKEEDLQTLSKQIKKLKIDKSQLQLNIPIIENEAIQQFQE
;
A
#
# COMPACT_ATOMS: atom_id res chain seq x y z
N MET A 1 1.02 29.44 -13.92
CA MET A 1 1.17 28.82 -12.58
C MET A 1 0.18 27.67 -12.48
N PRO A 2 0.62 26.48 -12.02
CA PRO A 2 -0.28 25.35 -11.81
C PRO A 2 -1.31 25.68 -10.72
N LEU A 3 -2.51 25.11 -10.85
CA LEU A 3 -3.53 25.16 -9.79
C LEU A 3 -3.15 24.17 -8.69
N ILE A 4 -3.37 24.56 -7.43
CA ILE A 4 -2.95 23.84 -6.23
C ILE A 4 -4.20 23.39 -5.47
N ILE A 5 -4.18 22.19 -4.88
CA ILE A 5 -5.26 21.78 -3.98
C ILE A 5 -4.92 22.34 -2.59
N PRO A 6 -5.80 23.14 -1.95
CA PRO A 6 -5.55 23.65 -0.61
C PRO A 6 -5.52 22.50 0.40
N GLU A 7 -4.79 22.63 1.51
CA GLU A 7 -4.92 21.69 2.64
C GLU A 7 -6.34 21.81 3.19
N PHE A 8 -7.03 20.68 3.37
CA PHE A 8 -8.41 20.70 3.83
C PHE A 8 -8.77 19.55 4.75
N PHE A 9 -9.78 19.79 5.59
CA PHE A 9 -10.40 18.82 6.47
C PHE A 9 -11.91 18.89 6.30
N ILE A 10 -12.58 17.75 6.43
CA ILE A 10 -14.03 17.67 6.35
C ILE A 10 -14.54 17.13 7.67
N GLU A 11 -15.48 17.86 8.27
CA GLU A 11 -16.25 17.41 9.43
C GLU A 11 -17.74 17.46 9.06
N GLN A 12 -18.59 16.83 9.86
CA GLN A 12 -20.03 16.91 9.66
C GLN A 12 -20.79 17.05 10.98
N ASP A 13 -21.94 17.70 10.93
CA ASP A 13 -22.95 17.67 11.97
C ASP A 13 -24.29 17.18 11.40
N GLU A 14 -25.40 17.28 12.14
CA GLU A 14 -26.71 16.83 11.65
C GLU A 14 -27.19 17.56 10.40
N LYS A 15 -26.77 18.81 10.17
CA LYS A 15 -27.30 19.68 9.11
C LYS A 15 -26.27 20.04 8.03
N TYR A 16 -24.99 20.07 8.38
CA TYR A 16 -23.93 20.62 7.55
C TYR A 16 -22.76 19.67 7.36
N ILE A 17 -22.15 19.76 6.17
CA ILE A 17 -20.76 19.36 5.94
C ILE A 17 -19.88 20.61 6.11
N ILE A 18 -18.87 20.51 6.96
CA ILE A 18 -17.98 21.60 7.33
C ILE A 18 -16.62 21.35 6.70
N ILE A 19 -16.30 22.09 5.64
CA ILE A 19 -15.00 22.01 4.97
C ILE A 19 -14.10 23.11 5.52
N LYS A 20 -12.98 22.74 6.15
CA LYS A 20 -11.95 23.66 6.63
C LYS A 20 -10.85 23.70 5.58
N LEU A 21 -10.67 24.83 4.92
CA LEU A 21 -9.64 25.07 3.89
C LEU A 21 -8.52 25.92 4.47
N LYS A 22 -7.26 25.54 4.31
CA LYS A 22 -6.11 26.36 4.71
C LYS A 22 -5.57 27.11 3.50
N LEU A 23 -5.62 28.43 3.57
CA LEU A 23 -5.36 29.35 2.46
C LEU A 23 -4.28 30.37 2.87
N PRO A 24 -3.00 29.95 3.02
CA PRO A 24 -1.92 30.83 3.41
C PRO A 24 -1.70 31.94 2.38
N TYR A 25 -1.56 33.18 2.86
CA TYR A 25 -1.23 34.37 2.06
C TYR A 25 -2.27 34.76 0.98
N VAL A 26 -3.52 34.29 1.08
CA VAL A 26 -4.59 34.66 0.14
C VAL A 26 -5.79 35.26 0.86
N LYS A 27 -6.32 36.37 0.32
CA LYS A 27 -7.60 36.94 0.77
C LYS A 27 -8.77 36.21 0.10
N PRO A 28 -9.71 35.60 0.84
CA PRO A 28 -10.81 34.82 0.26
C PRO A 28 -11.92 35.67 -0.38
N THR A 29 -11.71 36.97 -0.59
CA THR A 29 -12.71 37.91 -1.12
C THR A 29 -13.15 37.61 -2.56
N LYS A 30 -12.37 36.80 -3.31
CA LYS A 30 -12.68 36.34 -4.68
C LYS A 30 -12.91 34.82 -4.75
N SER A 31 -13.42 34.24 -3.66
CA SER A 31 -13.71 32.80 -3.64
C SER A 31 -14.95 32.50 -4.45
N GLU A 32 -14.87 31.53 -5.35
CA GLU A 32 -15.99 30.99 -6.09
C GLU A 32 -16.37 29.62 -5.53
N PHE A 33 -17.66 29.41 -5.29
CA PHE A 33 -18.22 28.16 -4.78
C PHE A 33 -19.27 27.63 -5.75
N ASN A 34 -19.45 26.32 -5.76
CA ASN A 34 -20.56 25.68 -6.46
C ASN A 34 -20.89 24.36 -5.76
N MET A 35 -22.15 24.16 -5.40
CA MET A 35 -22.69 22.90 -4.90
C MET A 35 -23.81 22.43 -5.81
N MET A 36 -23.65 21.24 -6.38
CA MET A 36 -24.61 20.65 -7.30
C MET A 36 -24.67 19.14 -7.10
N GLY A 37 -25.82 18.66 -6.63
CA GLY A 37 -26.08 17.28 -6.27
C GLY A 37 -25.04 16.77 -5.28
N LYS A 38 -24.15 15.91 -5.75
CA LYS A 38 -23.08 15.32 -4.94
C LYS A 38 -21.77 16.11 -4.98
N GLN A 39 -21.69 17.16 -5.78
CA GLN A 39 -20.45 17.85 -6.10
C GLN A 39 -20.31 19.16 -5.31
N PHE A 40 -19.10 19.43 -4.85
CA PHE A 40 -18.66 20.71 -4.32
C PHE A 40 -17.41 21.19 -5.08
N SER A 41 -17.40 22.44 -5.51
CA SER A 41 -16.25 23.08 -6.15
C SER A 41 -15.91 24.37 -5.43
N PHE A 42 -14.62 24.57 -5.16
CA PHE A 42 -14.05 25.80 -4.62
C PHE A 42 -12.90 26.27 -5.51
N PHE A 43 -12.91 27.54 -5.90
CA PHE A 43 -11.86 28.15 -6.69
C PHE A 43 -11.43 29.50 -6.10
N LEU A 44 -10.12 29.65 -5.91
CA LEU A 44 -9.48 30.89 -5.48
C LEU A 44 -8.01 30.84 -5.87
N LYS A 45 -7.62 31.47 -6.99
CA LYS A 45 -6.25 31.39 -7.54
C LYS A 45 -5.17 31.58 -6.45
N PRO A 46 -4.22 30.61 -6.29
CA PRO A 46 -3.96 29.45 -7.14
C PRO A 46 -4.76 28.18 -6.80
N TYR A 47 -5.63 28.21 -5.80
CA TYR A 47 -6.35 27.06 -5.27
C TYR A 47 -7.55 26.61 -6.12
N LEU A 48 -7.66 25.31 -6.34
CA LEU A 48 -8.85 24.64 -6.90
C LEU A 48 -9.10 23.34 -6.12
N LEU A 49 -10.30 23.18 -5.59
CA LEU A 49 -10.76 21.97 -4.91
C LEU A 49 -12.09 21.52 -5.53
N GLN A 50 -12.18 20.24 -5.88
CA GLN A 50 -13.41 19.63 -6.40
C GLN A 50 -13.65 18.30 -5.70
N LEU A 51 -14.77 18.22 -4.99
CA LEU A 51 -15.19 17.06 -4.21
C LEU A 51 -16.48 16.47 -4.79
N THR A 52 -16.62 15.15 -4.75
CA THR A 52 -17.85 14.40 -4.98
C THR A 52 -18.11 13.53 -3.76
N PHE A 53 -19.24 13.77 -3.10
CA PHE A 53 -19.71 12.98 -1.98
C PHE A 53 -20.49 11.75 -2.47
N ASN A 54 -20.70 10.77 -1.59
CA ASN A 54 -21.59 9.64 -1.89
C ASN A 54 -23.07 10.04 -1.77
N GLU A 55 -23.35 10.97 -0.85
CA GLU A 55 -24.66 11.51 -0.52
C GLU A 55 -24.89 12.89 -1.16
N PHE A 56 -26.15 13.35 -1.19
CA PHE A 56 -26.52 14.58 -1.87
C PHE A 56 -26.42 15.81 -0.95
N LEU A 57 -25.78 16.85 -1.47
CA LEU A 57 -25.85 18.20 -0.94
C LEU A 57 -27.08 18.93 -1.49
N LYS A 58 -27.45 20.02 -0.83
CA LYS A 58 -28.43 20.96 -1.36
C LYS A 58 -27.76 21.88 -2.39
N ASP A 59 -28.36 21.97 -3.57
CA ASP A 59 -27.87 22.80 -4.68
C ASP A 59 -27.83 24.28 -4.29
N ALA A 60 -26.67 24.91 -4.43
CA ALA A 60 -26.48 26.33 -4.19
C ALA A 60 -25.18 26.87 -4.84
N GLU A 61 -25.22 28.12 -5.28
CA GLU A 61 -24.04 28.82 -5.80
C GLU A 61 -23.16 29.42 -4.68
N GLN A 62 -23.64 29.42 -3.44
CA GLN A 62 -22.92 29.94 -2.28
C GLN A 62 -23.16 29.05 -1.06
N PRO A 63 -22.15 28.81 -0.22
CA PRO A 63 -22.30 28.05 1.01
C PRO A 63 -23.26 28.73 1.97
N ALA A 64 -23.92 27.95 2.83
CA ALA A 64 -24.82 28.50 3.84
C ALA A 64 -24.09 29.44 4.80
N LYS A 65 -22.80 29.19 5.02
CA LYS A 65 -21.92 30.04 5.80
C LYS A 65 -20.47 29.85 5.35
N ALA A 66 -19.70 30.94 5.30
CA ALA A 66 -18.25 30.90 5.10
C ALA A 66 -17.59 31.86 6.09
N VAL A 67 -16.64 31.37 6.89
CA VAL A 67 -15.94 32.15 7.91
C VAL A 67 -14.43 32.01 7.71
N TYR A 68 -13.74 33.12 7.49
CA TYR A 68 -12.29 33.16 7.38
C TYR A 68 -11.65 33.65 8.66
N ASP A 69 -10.66 32.90 9.13
CA ASP A 69 -9.79 33.26 10.25
C ASP A 69 -8.39 33.63 9.71
N PRO A 70 -8.02 34.93 9.75
CA PRO A 70 -6.72 35.41 9.27
C PRO A 70 -5.53 34.98 10.13
N GLU A 71 -5.73 34.60 11.41
CA GLU A 71 -4.65 34.25 12.32
C GLU A 71 -4.09 32.86 12.03
N ILE A 72 -4.97 31.92 11.65
CA ILE A 72 -4.62 30.54 11.29
C ILE A 72 -4.72 30.26 9.79
N TRP A 73 -5.00 31.29 8.98
CA TRP A 73 -5.23 31.22 7.53
C TRP A 73 -6.26 30.17 7.12
N SER A 74 -7.35 30.03 7.88
CA SER A 74 -8.34 28.96 7.69
C SER A 74 -9.70 29.52 7.27
N LEU A 75 -10.26 29.00 6.18
CA LEU A 75 -11.61 29.27 5.70
C LEU A 75 -12.50 28.07 6.01
N LYS A 76 -13.49 28.26 6.88
CA LYS A 76 -14.52 27.25 7.18
C LYS A 76 -15.74 27.48 6.31
N VAL A 77 -16.12 26.48 5.53
CA VAL A 77 -17.23 26.49 4.56
C VAL A 77 -18.29 25.49 5.02
N TYR A 78 -19.53 25.93 5.15
CA TYR A 78 -20.65 25.12 5.62
C TYR A 78 -21.59 24.81 4.45
N LEU A 79 -21.69 23.54 4.08
CA LEU A 79 -22.54 23.03 3.00
C LEU A 79 -23.79 22.38 3.60
N GLU A 80 -24.98 22.74 3.11
CA GLU A 80 -26.23 22.11 3.57
C GLU A 80 -26.38 20.71 2.99
N LYS A 81 -26.69 19.73 3.85
CA LYS A 81 -27.11 18.40 3.43
C LYS A 81 -28.48 18.47 2.77
N LEU A 82 -28.75 17.61 1.79
CA LEU A 82 -30.10 17.50 1.23
C LEU A 82 -31.08 16.96 2.28
N ASN A 83 -30.69 15.93 3.02
CA ASN A 83 -31.46 15.35 4.11
C ASN A 83 -30.81 15.68 5.47
N ILE A 84 -31.55 16.34 6.35
CA ILE A 84 -31.09 16.64 7.71
C ILE A 84 -31.05 15.33 8.51
N GLY A 85 -29.94 15.09 9.21
CA GLY A 85 -29.67 13.87 9.97
C GLY A 85 -29.00 12.75 9.17
N GLU A 86 -28.83 12.89 7.85
CA GLU A 86 -28.11 11.92 7.03
C GLU A 86 -26.61 11.96 7.31
N HIS A 87 -26.01 10.81 7.62
CA HIS A 87 -24.58 10.70 7.89
C HIS A 87 -23.82 10.45 6.59
N PHE A 88 -22.93 11.37 6.22
CA PHE A 88 -22.09 11.22 5.03
C PHE A 88 -20.98 10.23 5.33
N THR A 89 -20.88 9.20 4.52
CA THR A 89 -19.86 8.14 4.68
C THR A 89 -18.56 8.54 4.01
N GLU A 90 -17.45 7.93 4.43
CA GLU A 90 -16.14 8.04 3.74
C GLU A 90 -15.55 9.46 3.65
N LEU A 91 -15.93 10.37 4.56
CA LEU A 91 -15.39 11.75 4.61
C LEU A 91 -13.86 11.80 4.83
N ASP A 92 -13.31 10.78 5.48
CA ASP A 92 -11.86 10.62 5.71
C ASP A 92 -11.12 10.08 4.47
N MET A 93 -11.83 9.54 3.48
CA MET A 93 -11.28 8.98 2.24
C MET A 93 -11.16 10.04 1.16
N ILE A 94 -10.31 11.04 1.40
CA ILE A 94 -10.12 12.21 0.53
C ILE A 94 -9.82 11.82 -0.94
N GLY A 95 -9.10 10.71 -1.16
CA GLY A 95 -8.83 10.19 -2.51
C GLY A 95 -10.09 9.79 -3.31
N LEU A 96 -11.13 9.30 -2.63
CA LEU A 96 -12.42 8.95 -3.23
C LEU A 96 -13.29 10.17 -3.52
N LEU A 97 -13.16 11.21 -2.69
CA LEU A 97 -13.92 12.45 -2.83
C LEU A 97 -13.39 13.33 -3.96
N MET A 98 -12.10 13.29 -4.29
CA MET A 98 -11.50 14.19 -5.26
C MET A 98 -11.84 13.81 -6.72
N ASN A 99 -12.55 14.69 -7.44
CA ASN A 99 -12.74 14.54 -8.89
C ASN A 99 -11.50 15.03 -9.64
N LYS A 100 -10.65 14.12 -10.12
CA LYS A 100 -9.74 14.44 -11.22
C LYS A 100 -10.18 13.70 -12.47
N LYS A 101 -10.63 14.45 -13.49
CA LYS A 101 -10.55 13.98 -14.88
C LYS A 101 -9.08 13.64 -15.13
N SER A 102 -8.79 12.38 -15.38
CA SER A 102 -7.46 11.88 -15.69
C SER A 102 -6.88 12.69 -16.85
N LYS A 103 -5.81 13.45 -16.59
CA LYS A 103 -4.91 13.83 -17.70
C LYS A 103 -4.28 12.53 -18.15
N LYS A 104 -4.45 12.19 -19.44
CA LYS A 104 -3.81 11.06 -20.12
C LYS A 104 -2.30 11.12 -19.89
N ASN A 105 -1.83 10.52 -18.81
CA ASN A 105 -0.45 10.07 -18.73
C ASN A 105 -0.40 8.81 -19.59
N LYS A 106 0.58 8.72 -20.48
CA LYS A 106 0.88 7.47 -21.19
C LYS A 106 1.24 6.41 -20.13
N GLN A 107 0.24 5.66 -19.67
CA GLN A 107 0.40 4.50 -18.81
C GLN A 107 0.37 3.25 -19.69
N PHE A 108 1.25 2.31 -19.34
CA PHE A 108 1.36 0.99 -19.94
C PHE A 108 -0.01 0.29 -19.91
N LYS A 109 -0.41 -0.26 -21.06
CA LYS A 109 -1.69 -0.96 -21.24
C LYS A 109 -1.67 -2.32 -20.52
N GLY A 110 -1.97 -2.33 -19.24
CA GLY A 110 -2.72 -3.42 -18.61
C GLY A 110 -4.21 -3.22 -18.93
N GLN A 111 -4.98 -4.29 -19.12
CA GLN A 111 -6.43 -4.22 -19.37
C GLN A 111 -7.15 -3.57 -18.17
N LEU A 112 -7.34 -2.25 -18.24
CA LEU A 112 -8.23 -1.50 -17.37
C LEU A 112 -9.45 -1.11 -18.22
N ILE A 113 -10.64 -1.50 -17.79
CA ILE A 113 -11.89 -1.01 -18.39
C ILE A 113 -12.09 0.43 -17.89
N GLU A 114 -11.87 1.41 -18.76
CA GLU A 114 -12.36 2.78 -18.56
C GLU A 114 -13.85 2.82 -18.93
N VAL A 115 -14.71 3.23 -17.99
CA VAL A 115 -16.13 3.49 -18.27
C VAL A 115 -16.23 4.75 -19.13
N ILE A 116 -16.52 4.59 -20.42
CA ILE A 116 -16.84 5.68 -21.33
C ILE A 116 -18.31 6.04 -21.11
N GLU A 117 -18.59 7.21 -20.55
CA GLU A 117 -19.90 7.85 -20.74
C GLU A 117 -20.01 8.29 -22.21
N SER A 118 -20.90 7.63 -22.93
CA SER A 118 -21.14 7.81 -24.35
C SER A 118 -21.75 9.17 -24.65
N THR A 119 -20.94 10.06 -25.24
CA THR A 119 -21.44 11.17 -26.07
C THR A 119 -20.88 11.01 -27.47
N ASN A 120 -21.81 10.88 -28.43
CA ASN A 120 -21.56 10.71 -29.85
C ASN A 120 -20.68 11.82 -30.41
N ASP A 121 -19.64 11.47 -31.18
CA ASP A 121 -19.40 12.09 -32.49
C ASP A 121 -18.45 11.24 -33.37
N LYS A 122 -18.67 11.37 -34.66
CA LYS A 122 -18.29 10.44 -35.74
C LYS A 122 -16.83 10.52 -36.20
N GLN A 123 -16.33 9.34 -36.59
CA GLN A 123 -15.40 9.00 -37.70
C GLN A 123 -14.03 9.69 -37.81
N GLU A 124 -12.94 8.91 -37.78
CA GLU A 124 -12.33 8.31 -38.97
C GLU A 124 -11.25 7.27 -38.60
N SER A 125 -11.26 6.16 -39.34
CA SER A 125 -10.41 4.98 -39.17
C SER A 125 -9.09 5.16 -39.89
N GLN A 126 -7.97 4.82 -39.24
CA GLN A 126 -6.76 4.34 -39.93
C GLN A 126 -6.17 3.15 -39.16
N ASN A 127 -5.93 2.09 -39.94
CA ASN A 127 -5.58 0.74 -39.53
C ASN A 127 -4.24 0.65 -38.79
N ILE A 128 -4.23 -0.06 -37.66
CA ILE A 128 -3.03 -0.74 -37.13
C ILE A 128 -3.50 -2.14 -36.71
N ASP A 129 -2.79 -3.13 -37.23
CA ASP A 129 -3.12 -4.56 -37.23
C ASP A 129 -3.63 -5.09 -35.88
N GLN A 130 -4.85 -5.62 -35.93
CA GLN A 130 -5.43 -6.45 -34.87
C GLN A 130 -4.85 -7.86 -35.00
N ASN A 131 -3.88 -8.22 -34.16
CA ASN A 131 -3.75 -9.63 -33.78
C ASN A 131 -4.93 -9.95 -32.88
N GLN A 132 -5.86 -10.71 -33.44
CA GLN A 132 -7.00 -11.31 -32.75
C GLN A 132 -6.46 -12.41 -31.85
N ASP A 133 -6.45 -12.18 -30.54
CA ASP A 133 -6.48 -13.29 -29.59
C ASP A 133 -7.93 -13.47 -29.15
N GLU A 134 -8.48 -14.58 -29.64
CA GLU A 134 -9.82 -15.09 -29.36
C GLU A 134 -10.03 -15.26 -27.85
N GLN A 135 -11.23 -14.91 -27.41
CA GLN A 135 -11.71 -15.16 -26.06
C GLN A 135 -11.75 -16.67 -25.78
N GLN A 136 -10.77 -17.16 -25.03
CA GLN A 136 -10.86 -18.41 -24.29
C GLN A 136 -10.98 -18.09 -22.80
N GLU A 137 -12.06 -18.55 -22.18
CA GLU A 137 -12.19 -18.59 -20.72
C GLU A 137 -11.03 -19.40 -20.12
N GLY A 138 -10.24 -18.77 -19.23
CA GLY A 138 -9.36 -19.48 -18.29
C GLY A 138 -7.85 -19.50 -18.58
N TYR A 139 -7.32 -18.79 -19.58
CA TYR A 139 -5.86 -18.69 -19.75
C TYR A 139 -5.26 -17.57 -18.86
N VAL A 140 -4.81 -17.94 -17.65
CA VAL A 140 -3.97 -17.05 -16.84
C VAL A 140 -2.55 -17.14 -17.36
N ASN A 141 -2.02 -16.05 -17.92
CA ASN A 141 -0.64 -16.01 -18.41
C ASN A 141 0.34 -16.41 -17.29
N PRO A 142 1.12 -17.49 -17.44
CA PRO A 142 1.97 -17.98 -16.35
C PRO A 142 3.12 -17.04 -15.98
N TYR A 143 3.43 -16.04 -16.81
CA TYR A 143 4.50 -15.06 -16.61
C TYR A 143 4.02 -13.73 -16.03
N CYS A 144 2.73 -13.61 -15.71
CA CYS A 144 2.19 -12.43 -15.04
C CYS A 144 2.76 -12.22 -13.62
N TYR A 145 2.73 -10.97 -13.15
CA TYR A 145 3.18 -10.57 -11.81
C TYR A 145 2.53 -9.23 -11.41
N GLY A 146 3.02 -8.62 -10.32
CA GLY A 146 2.47 -7.37 -9.81
C GLY A 146 1.15 -7.57 -9.06
N PHE A 147 0.56 -6.45 -8.65
CA PHE A 147 -0.75 -6.41 -8.00
C PHE A 147 -1.80 -7.14 -8.85
N ASN A 148 -2.59 -8.02 -8.24
CA ASN A 148 -3.63 -8.81 -8.90
C ASN A 148 -3.14 -9.56 -10.16
N ASN A 149 -1.83 -9.83 -10.27
CA ASN A 149 -1.21 -10.43 -11.46
C ASN A 149 -1.49 -9.68 -12.77
N GLN A 150 -1.72 -8.37 -12.72
CA GLN A 150 -2.14 -7.58 -13.89
C GLN A 150 -0.97 -7.08 -14.76
N TYR A 151 0.27 -7.27 -14.30
CA TYR A 151 1.46 -6.79 -14.99
C TYR A 151 2.20 -7.91 -15.71
N LYS A 152 2.82 -7.53 -16.82
CA LYS A 152 3.78 -8.32 -17.60
C LYS A 152 4.72 -7.36 -18.31
N ASP A 153 5.90 -7.85 -18.69
CA ASP A 153 6.82 -7.14 -19.60
C ASP A 153 7.30 -5.75 -19.11
N VAL A 154 7.10 -5.40 -17.83
CA VAL A 154 7.53 -4.11 -17.23
C VAL A 154 9.05 -3.99 -17.20
N PHE A 155 9.75 -5.11 -17.01
CA PHE A 155 11.22 -5.17 -16.95
C PHE A 155 11.87 -5.56 -18.29
N ASP A 156 11.11 -5.49 -19.40
CA ASP A 156 11.69 -5.66 -20.72
C ASP A 156 12.72 -4.54 -20.97
N ASP A 157 13.92 -4.93 -21.39
CA ASP A 157 15.08 -4.04 -21.59
C ASP A 157 15.57 -3.32 -20.30
N LEU A 158 15.24 -3.85 -19.11
CA LEU A 158 15.63 -3.34 -17.80
C LEU A 158 16.27 -4.44 -16.93
N GLU A 159 17.13 -5.28 -17.53
CA GLU A 159 17.73 -6.42 -16.83
C GLU A 159 18.64 -6.01 -15.67
N GLU A 160 19.36 -4.89 -15.81
CA GLU A 160 20.24 -4.37 -14.75
C GLU A 160 19.42 -3.95 -13.52
N GLU A 161 18.34 -3.19 -13.74
CA GLU A 161 17.46 -2.76 -12.65
C GLU A 161 16.71 -3.92 -12.01
N LEU A 162 16.32 -4.92 -12.81
CA LEU A 162 15.68 -6.13 -12.33
C LEU A 162 16.63 -6.93 -11.42
N TYR A 163 17.91 -7.05 -11.80
CA TYR A 163 18.92 -7.78 -11.03
C TYR A 163 19.16 -7.16 -9.64
N GLU A 164 19.04 -5.84 -9.51
CA GLU A 164 19.16 -5.16 -8.20
C GLU A 164 17.95 -5.37 -7.28
N ILE A 165 16.77 -5.67 -7.84
CA ILE A 165 15.53 -5.79 -7.04
C ILE A 165 15.08 -7.23 -6.84
N ALA A 166 15.37 -8.14 -7.76
CA ALA A 166 14.79 -9.47 -7.79
C ALA A 166 15.82 -10.57 -8.04
N ILE A 167 15.54 -11.74 -7.49
CA ILE A 167 16.36 -12.95 -7.67
C ILE A 167 15.87 -13.84 -8.82
N LEU A 168 14.72 -13.51 -9.40
CA LEU A 168 14.09 -14.24 -10.50
C LEU A 168 13.67 -13.27 -11.59
N ASP A 169 13.84 -13.67 -12.85
CA ASP A 169 13.27 -12.96 -13.99
C ASP A 169 11.84 -13.47 -14.26
N PRO A 170 10.79 -12.64 -14.04
CA PRO A 170 9.42 -13.07 -14.21
C PRO A 170 9.03 -13.33 -15.67
N LYS A 171 9.83 -12.87 -16.65
CA LYS A 171 9.68 -13.17 -18.08
C LYS A 171 10.14 -14.58 -18.43
N GLN A 172 11.14 -15.09 -17.70
CA GLN A 172 11.72 -16.42 -17.93
C GLN A 172 11.13 -17.48 -17.02
N ILE A 173 10.71 -17.09 -15.81
CA ILE A 173 10.27 -18.01 -14.76
C ILE A 173 8.76 -17.86 -14.54
N ALA A 174 8.03 -18.93 -14.85
CA ALA A 174 6.60 -19.03 -14.63
C ALA A 174 6.26 -19.00 -13.13
N LYS A 175 5.10 -18.42 -12.79
CA LYS A 175 4.63 -18.22 -11.42
C LYS A 175 4.68 -19.47 -10.54
N GLN A 176 4.34 -20.63 -11.11
CA GLN A 176 4.32 -21.92 -10.40
C GLN A 176 5.70 -22.36 -9.90
N ASP A 177 6.78 -21.94 -10.57
CA ASP A 177 8.15 -22.35 -10.27
C ASP A 177 8.88 -21.35 -9.36
N ARG A 178 8.35 -20.13 -9.23
CA ARG A 178 9.00 -19.04 -8.47
C ARG A 178 9.19 -19.40 -6.99
N LYS A 179 8.19 -20.03 -6.37
CA LYS A 179 8.24 -20.44 -4.96
C LYS A 179 9.42 -21.38 -4.67
N SER A 180 9.55 -22.45 -5.45
CA SER A 180 10.58 -23.47 -5.21
C SER A 180 11.99 -22.90 -5.41
N LEU A 181 12.18 -22.07 -6.43
CA LEU A 181 13.45 -21.40 -6.70
C LEU A 181 13.80 -20.36 -5.63
N ALA A 182 12.84 -19.57 -5.19
CA ALA A 182 13.04 -18.61 -4.11
C ALA A 182 13.42 -19.30 -2.79
N PHE A 183 12.77 -20.42 -2.47
CA PHE A 183 13.11 -21.21 -1.28
C PHE A 183 14.53 -21.81 -1.37
N GLN A 184 14.92 -22.34 -2.53
CA GLN A 184 16.30 -22.80 -2.74
C GLN A 184 17.33 -21.67 -2.59
N PHE A 185 16.99 -20.46 -3.02
CA PHE A 185 17.84 -19.29 -2.82
C PHE A 185 17.96 -18.96 -1.32
N ILE A 186 16.85 -18.95 -0.58
CA ILE A 186 16.86 -18.73 0.88
C ILE A 186 17.75 -19.77 1.58
N GLN A 187 17.60 -21.05 1.28
CA GLN A 187 18.42 -22.11 1.88
C GLN A 187 19.92 -21.93 1.64
N LYS A 188 20.30 -21.38 0.47
CA LYS A 188 21.71 -21.09 0.15
C LYS A 188 22.24 -19.86 0.86
N GLN A 189 21.39 -18.87 1.12
CA GLN A 189 21.78 -17.61 1.76
C GLN A 189 21.70 -17.67 3.29
N PHE A 190 20.96 -18.63 3.84
CA PHE A 190 20.86 -18.81 5.28
C PHE A 190 22.23 -19.12 5.87
N ASP A 191 22.69 -18.22 6.74
CA ASP A 191 23.97 -18.35 7.44
C ASP A 191 23.71 -18.67 8.91
N LYS A 192 24.11 -19.89 9.30
CA LYS A 192 23.87 -20.43 10.63
C LYS A 192 24.65 -19.69 11.72
N ASP A 193 25.83 -19.17 11.40
CA ASP A 193 26.73 -18.56 12.40
C ASP A 193 26.20 -17.18 12.78
N THR A 194 25.73 -16.40 11.80
CA THR A 194 25.03 -15.13 12.03
C THR A 194 23.75 -15.35 12.85
N TYR A 195 22.96 -16.37 12.49
CA TYR A 195 21.75 -16.72 13.23
C TYR A 195 22.04 -17.07 14.70
N LEU A 196 23.07 -17.88 14.95
CA LEU A 196 23.47 -18.27 16.31
C LEU A 196 24.02 -17.09 17.11
N TYR A 197 24.77 -16.18 16.47
CA TYR A 197 25.22 -14.93 17.09
C TYR A 197 24.03 -14.11 17.58
N ASP A 198 23.00 -13.93 16.75
CA ASP A 198 21.80 -13.19 17.13
C ASP A 198 20.98 -13.90 18.22
N LEU A 199 21.02 -15.23 18.27
CA LEU A 199 20.32 -16.02 19.28
C LEU A 199 21.01 -15.96 20.66
N LEU A 200 22.34 -15.96 20.70
CA LEU A 200 23.11 -16.24 21.91
C LEU A 200 23.91 -15.04 22.44
N GLU A 201 24.35 -14.14 21.56
CA GLU A 201 25.34 -13.11 21.89
C GLU A 201 24.85 -11.68 21.60
N ASN A 202 23.94 -11.48 20.65
CA ASN A 202 23.53 -10.14 20.26
C ASN A 202 22.56 -9.47 21.25
N GLU A 203 23.11 -8.68 22.17
CA GLU A 203 22.36 -7.91 23.17
C GLU A 203 21.32 -6.94 22.56
N GLN A 204 21.48 -6.52 21.29
CA GLN A 204 20.51 -5.64 20.61
C GLN A 204 19.14 -6.30 20.42
N VAL A 205 19.07 -7.64 20.39
CA VAL A 205 17.82 -8.38 20.24
C VAL A 205 16.87 -8.05 21.38
N ASP A 206 17.35 -7.97 22.62
CA ASP A 206 16.53 -7.66 23.79
C ASP A 206 15.97 -6.23 23.71
N GLU A 207 16.78 -5.25 23.28
CA GLU A 207 16.34 -3.88 23.06
C GLU A 207 15.24 -3.79 22.00
N ILE A 208 15.39 -4.55 20.91
CA ILE A 208 14.38 -4.62 19.86
C ILE A 208 13.12 -5.31 20.36
N LEU A 209 13.22 -6.33 21.21
CA LEU A 209 12.08 -7.04 21.78
C LEU A 209 11.24 -6.16 22.72
N ILE A 210 11.82 -5.13 23.34
CA ILE A 210 11.08 -4.17 24.18
C ILE A 210 10.56 -2.93 23.42
N TYR A 211 11.05 -2.65 22.20
CA TYR A 211 10.60 -1.50 21.40
C TYR A 211 9.07 -1.51 21.12
N GLU A 212 8.37 -0.40 21.34
CA GLU A 212 6.95 -0.28 21.05
C GLU A 212 6.68 0.46 19.74
N PHE A 213 5.98 -0.19 18.81
CA PHE A 213 5.54 0.43 17.56
C PHE A 213 4.41 1.44 17.83
N LYS A 214 4.55 2.66 17.31
CA LYS A 214 3.58 3.74 17.53
C LYS A 214 2.48 3.73 16.47
N PHE A 215 1.27 3.36 16.87
CA PHE A 215 0.09 3.40 16.03
C PHE A 215 -0.44 4.84 15.87
N GLN A 216 -0.56 5.32 14.63
CA GLN A 216 -1.14 6.63 14.32
C GLN A 216 -2.55 6.51 13.73
N GLN A 217 -3.55 7.08 14.38
CA GLN A 217 -4.95 6.83 14.00
C GLN A 217 -5.46 7.64 12.81
N GLN A 218 -4.68 8.60 12.30
CA GLN A 218 -5.08 9.51 11.24
C GLN A 218 -3.96 9.72 10.22
N PHE A 219 -4.33 10.08 8.99
CA PHE A 219 -3.38 10.50 7.97
C PHE A 219 -2.88 11.92 8.23
N ASN A 220 -1.60 12.16 7.93
CA ASN A 220 -1.06 13.51 7.84
C ASN A 220 -1.26 14.09 6.43
N ILE A 221 -0.93 15.37 6.26
CA ILE A 221 -1.16 16.12 5.02
C ILE A 221 -0.34 15.55 3.86
N ASP A 222 0.90 15.12 4.13
CA ASP A 222 1.77 14.56 3.10
C ASP A 222 1.24 13.22 2.59
N GLU A 223 0.74 12.38 3.51
CA GLU A 223 0.08 11.11 3.19
C GLU A 223 -1.19 11.33 2.37
N ILE A 224 -2.05 12.28 2.77
CA ILE A 224 -3.25 12.66 2.00
C ILE A 224 -2.87 13.14 0.60
N ASN A 225 -1.84 13.97 0.48
CA ASN A 225 -1.33 14.46 -0.80
C ASN A 225 -0.77 13.34 -1.67
N GLN A 226 -0.08 12.36 -1.10
CA GLN A 226 0.42 11.18 -1.81
C GLN A 226 -0.72 10.32 -2.33
N ILE A 227 -1.68 9.97 -1.47
CA ILE A 227 -2.88 9.23 -1.87
C ILE A 227 -3.63 9.96 -2.99
N SER A 228 -3.80 11.29 -2.86
CA SER A 228 -4.50 12.13 -3.85
C SER A 228 -3.79 12.25 -5.20
N LYS A 229 -2.51 11.89 -5.29
CA LYS A 229 -1.75 11.82 -6.55
C LYS A 229 -1.98 10.50 -7.29
N LEU A 230 -2.28 9.42 -6.58
CA LEU A 230 -2.48 8.09 -7.17
C LEU A 230 -3.80 7.97 -7.95
N GLY A 231 -4.77 8.82 -7.61
CA GLY A 231 -6.09 8.87 -8.25
C GLY A 231 -7.04 7.77 -7.77
N LYS A 232 -8.30 7.85 -8.18
CA LYS A 232 -9.30 6.80 -7.94
C LYS A 232 -9.20 5.75 -9.04
N ARG A 233 -9.07 4.47 -8.65
CA ARG A 233 -9.13 3.31 -9.54
C ARG A 233 -10.05 2.28 -8.92
N GLU A 234 -10.91 1.69 -9.73
CA GLU A 234 -11.71 0.52 -9.33
C GLU A 234 -11.03 -0.72 -9.86
N TYR A 235 -10.89 -1.73 -9.00
CA TYR A 235 -10.20 -2.98 -9.34
C TYR A 235 -11.20 -4.13 -9.35
N LEU A 236 -11.19 -4.89 -10.44
CA LEU A 236 -11.82 -6.20 -10.49
C LEU A 236 -10.82 -7.23 -9.94
N ILE A 237 -10.96 -7.52 -8.65
CA ILE A 237 -10.07 -8.46 -7.96
C ILE A 237 -10.59 -9.88 -8.16
N GLU A 238 -9.81 -10.71 -8.86
CA GLU A 238 -10.15 -12.11 -9.10
C GLU A 238 -10.04 -12.92 -7.82
N ASN A 239 -8.93 -12.75 -7.10
CA ASN A 239 -8.67 -13.43 -5.83
C ASN A 239 -8.34 -12.40 -4.74
N LYS A 240 -9.34 -12.11 -3.91
CA LYS A 240 -9.23 -11.16 -2.81
C LYS A 240 -8.25 -11.62 -1.74
N GLU A 241 -8.26 -12.91 -1.40
CA GLU A 241 -7.35 -13.46 -0.40
C GLU A 241 -5.89 -13.35 -0.84
N TYR A 242 -5.59 -13.64 -2.10
CA TYR A 242 -4.26 -13.48 -2.67
C TYR A 242 -3.74 -12.03 -2.54
N CYS A 243 -4.58 -11.05 -2.83
CA CYS A 243 -4.22 -9.65 -2.68
C CYS A 243 -4.03 -9.27 -1.20
N LEU A 244 -4.88 -9.77 -0.31
CA LEU A 244 -4.73 -9.56 1.14
C LEU A 244 -3.42 -10.19 1.66
N PHE A 245 -3.06 -11.39 1.21
CA PHE A 245 -1.79 -12.03 1.56
C PHE A 245 -0.58 -11.22 1.07
N GLY A 246 -0.68 -10.59 -0.09
CA GLY A 246 0.32 -9.62 -0.54
C GLY A 246 0.45 -8.42 0.40
N ILE A 247 -0.65 -7.91 0.98
CA ILE A 247 -0.57 -6.88 2.03
C ILE A 247 0.16 -7.44 3.27
N ILE A 248 -0.18 -8.64 3.73
CA ILE A 248 0.46 -9.30 4.89
C ILE A 248 1.99 -9.43 4.71
N ASP A 249 2.43 -9.86 3.52
CA ASP A 249 3.85 -9.97 3.15
C ASP A 249 4.58 -8.62 3.25
N ILE A 250 4.00 -7.54 2.72
CA ILE A 250 4.61 -6.19 2.78
C ILE A 250 4.62 -5.65 4.21
N LEU A 251 3.50 -5.79 4.94
CA LEU A 251 3.38 -5.30 6.31
C LEU A 251 4.39 -6.01 7.23
N PHE A 252 4.56 -7.32 7.09
CA PHE A 252 5.54 -8.06 7.89
C PHE A 252 6.96 -7.56 7.59
N ALA A 253 7.34 -7.46 6.31
CA ALA A 253 8.66 -6.97 5.90
C ALA A 253 8.97 -5.58 6.48
N PHE A 254 8.01 -4.64 6.41
CA PHE A 254 8.16 -3.31 7.00
C PHE A 254 8.26 -3.37 8.53
N LEU A 255 7.36 -4.09 9.21
CA LEU A 255 7.30 -4.11 10.67
C LEU A 255 8.53 -4.77 11.30
N TYR A 256 9.11 -5.78 10.65
CA TYR A 256 10.36 -6.38 11.07
C TYR A 256 11.49 -5.35 11.02
N GLU A 257 11.70 -4.75 9.86
CA GLU A 257 12.75 -3.75 9.65
C GLU A 257 12.56 -2.51 10.54
N ASN A 258 11.32 -2.03 10.69
CA ASN A 258 11.02 -0.90 11.57
C ASN A 258 11.34 -1.22 13.03
N SER A 259 11.22 -2.48 13.46
CA SER A 259 11.57 -2.87 14.82
C SER A 259 13.09 -2.82 15.02
N LEU A 260 13.87 -3.26 14.03
CA LEU A 260 15.34 -3.20 14.08
C LEU A 260 15.85 -1.76 14.16
N PHE A 261 15.25 -0.86 13.38
CA PHE A 261 15.65 0.55 13.29
C PHE A 261 14.84 1.48 14.20
N GLN A 262 13.93 0.95 15.00
CA GLN A 262 13.08 1.69 15.93
C GLN A 262 12.32 2.88 15.29
N GLY A 263 12.03 2.80 13.99
CA GLY A 263 11.37 3.83 13.19
C GLY A 263 12.29 4.71 12.32
N ASP A 264 13.61 4.69 12.54
CA ASP A 264 14.58 5.47 11.76
C ASP A 264 15.08 4.70 10.52
N LEU A 265 14.13 4.39 9.63
CA LEU A 265 14.38 3.66 8.37
C LEU A 265 15.22 4.49 7.39
N ASN A 266 16.11 3.82 6.66
CA ASN A 266 17.02 4.46 5.71
C ASN A 266 17.00 3.75 4.33
N LEU A 267 17.95 4.07 3.44
CA LEU A 267 18.00 3.48 2.09
C LEU A 267 18.33 1.99 2.12
N GLU A 268 19.16 1.52 3.06
CA GLU A 268 19.43 0.09 3.26
C GLU A 268 18.17 -0.64 3.74
N SER A 269 17.33 0.02 4.55
CA SER A 269 16.03 -0.53 4.91
C SER A 269 15.13 -0.78 3.72
N ALA A 270 15.23 0.02 2.65
CA ALA A 270 14.50 -0.26 1.41
C ALA A 270 15.02 -1.54 0.72
N ILE A 271 16.32 -1.82 0.82
CA ILE A 271 16.92 -3.07 0.33
C ILE A 271 16.40 -4.25 1.15
N THR A 272 16.47 -4.15 2.48
CA THR A 272 16.01 -5.21 3.37
C THR A 272 14.52 -5.48 3.22
N ILE A 273 13.65 -4.45 3.19
CA ILE A 273 12.21 -4.62 2.99
C ILE A 273 11.90 -5.31 1.66
N ASN A 274 12.62 -4.97 0.58
CA ASN A 274 12.52 -5.68 -0.70
C ASN A 274 12.88 -7.18 -0.53
N GLN A 275 14.00 -7.47 0.13
CA GLN A 275 14.45 -8.84 0.40
C GLN A 275 13.57 -9.61 1.40
N LEU A 276 12.80 -8.94 2.25
CA LEU A 276 11.91 -9.59 3.20
C LEU A 276 10.56 -9.97 2.56
N SER A 277 10.11 -9.25 1.55
CA SER A 277 8.85 -9.53 0.85
C SER A 277 9.08 -10.45 -0.36
N SER A 278 8.34 -11.56 -0.45
CA SER A 278 8.52 -12.50 -1.57
C SER A 278 7.95 -12.00 -2.88
N GLN A 279 6.91 -11.17 -2.85
CA GLN A 279 6.36 -10.61 -4.08
C GLN A 279 7.30 -9.56 -4.69
N PHE A 280 8.08 -8.86 -3.87
CA PHE A 280 9.05 -7.89 -4.35
C PHE A 280 10.29 -8.55 -4.95
N GLN A 281 10.91 -9.49 -4.24
CA GLN A 281 12.17 -10.10 -4.70
C GLN A 281 11.97 -11.27 -5.67
N ALA A 282 10.81 -11.94 -5.64
CA ALA A 282 10.60 -13.21 -6.36
C ALA A 282 9.23 -13.31 -7.06
N PHE A 283 8.44 -12.23 -7.10
CA PHE A 283 7.19 -12.15 -7.86
C PHE A 283 6.17 -13.27 -7.56
N TYR A 284 6.07 -13.72 -6.31
CA TYR A 284 5.04 -14.66 -5.86
C TYR A 284 4.55 -14.37 -4.43
N ILE A 285 3.36 -14.89 -4.15
CA ILE A 285 2.73 -14.92 -2.83
C ILE A 285 2.20 -16.34 -2.61
N GLU A 286 2.27 -16.79 -1.37
CA GLU A 286 1.75 -18.10 -0.94
C GLU A 286 0.22 -18.16 -1.00
N ASN A 287 -0.33 -19.35 -1.21
CA ASN A 287 -1.76 -19.53 -1.40
C ASN A 287 -2.53 -19.69 -0.07
N ASP A 288 -1.83 -19.71 1.06
CA ASP A 288 -2.41 -19.79 2.39
C ASP A 288 -1.60 -18.96 3.38
N LEU A 289 -2.28 -18.49 4.42
CA LEU A 289 -1.75 -17.53 5.38
C LEU A 289 -0.63 -18.09 6.26
N GLU A 290 -0.64 -19.39 6.54
CA GLU A 290 0.42 -20.04 7.32
C GLU A 290 1.72 -20.05 6.54
N ASN A 291 1.67 -20.46 5.26
CA ASN A 291 2.83 -20.43 4.39
C ASN A 291 3.32 -19.00 4.10
N VAL A 292 2.44 -17.99 4.03
CA VAL A 292 2.88 -16.57 3.98
C VAL A 292 3.77 -16.24 5.19
N LEU A 293 3.35 -16.61 6.40
CA LEU A 293 4.14 -16.35 7.62
C LEU A 293 5.42 -17.19 7.67
N ILE A 294 5.38 -18.46 7.28
CA ILE A 294 6.57 -19.31 7.20
C ILE A 294 7.60 -18.68 6.26
N ASN A 295 7.17 -18.24 5.08
CA ASN A 295 8.03 -17.60 4.10
C ASN A 295 8.61 -16.27 4.62
N ASN A 296 7.79 -15.45 5.27
CA ASN A 296 8.24 -14.23 5.94
C ASN A 296 9.31 -14.51 7.01
N TYR A 297 9.12 -15.55 7.83
CA TYR A 297 10.07 -15.95 8.86
C TYR A 297 11.36 -16.48 8.25
N GLN A 298 11.28 -17.32 7.22
CA GLN A 298 12.45 -17.81 6.49
C GLN A 298 13.31 -16.65 5.97
N ARG A 299 12.68 -15.62 5.40
CA ARG A 299 13.36 -14.44 4.85
C ARG A 299 13.95 -13.55 5.95
N ALA A 300 13.21 -13.33 7.04
CA ALA A 300 13.67 -12.58 8.21
C ALA A 300 14.82 -13.24 8.98
N LEU A 301 14.94 -14.57 8.90
CA LEU A 301 16.09 -15.28 9.47
C LEU A 301 17.27 -15.42 8.51
N THR A 302 17.18 -14.82 7.31
CA THR A 302 18.18 -15.00 6.25
C THR A 302 18.80 -13.69 5.78
N PHE A 303 18.01 -12.64 5.57
CA PHE A 303 18.47 -11.42 4.91
C PHE A 303 18.85 -10.24 5.81
N PRO A 304 18.09 -9.89 6.86
CA PRO A 304 18.36 -8.68 7.63
C PRO A 304 19.64 -8.80 8.45
N MET A 305 20.08 -7.65 8.98
CA MET A 305 21.27 -7.56 9.83
C MET A 305 21.12 -8.35 11.13
N ILE A 306 19.91 -8.40 11.69
CA ILE A 306 19.58 -9.14 12.92
C ILE A 306 18.50 -10.17 12.59
N ARG A 307 18.75 -11.43 12.92
CA ARG A 307 17.99 -12.62 12.49
C ARG A 307 17.49 -13.38 13.69
N SER A 308 16.43 -12.87 14.30
CA SER A 308 15.83 -13.47 15.50
C SER A 308 14.43 -14.02 15.26
N PHE A 309 14.21 -15.26 15.70
CA PHE A 309 12.89 -15.92 15.65
C PHE A 309 11.90 -15.23 16.59
N GLU A 310 12.36 -14.76 17.75
CA GLU A 310 11.51 -14.04 18.70
C GLU A 310 11.07 -12.69 18.15
N ILE A 311 11.94 -12.00 17.40
CA ILE A 311 11.54 -10.80 16.66
C ILE A 311 10.49 -11.15 15.61
N CYS A 312 10.60 -12.27 14.88
CA CYS A 312 9.55 -12.72 13.95
C CYS A 312 8.19 -12.92 14.66
N VAL A 313 8.19 -13.55 15.84
CA VAL A 313 6.99 -13.73 16.67
C VAL A 313 6.41 -12.38 17.11
N LYS A 314 7.26 -11.45 17.53
CA LYS A 314 6.85 -10.08 17.86
C LYS A 314 6.26 -9.35 16.66
N THR A 315 6.91 -9.40 15.50
CA THR A 315 6.42 -8.78 14.25
C THR A 315 5.07 -9.34 13.84
N LYS A 316 4.86 -10.67 13.98
CA LYS A 316 3.54 -11.28 13.76
C LYS A 316 2.48 -10.73 14.73
N ASN A 317 2.82 -10.47 16.00
CA ASN A 317 1.87 -9.88 16.94
C ASN A 317 1.54 -8.42 16.57
N LEU A 318 2.54 -7.62 16.19
CA LEU A 318 2.32 -6.26 15.67
C LEU A 318 1.43 -6.26 14.43
N LEU A 319 1.60 -7.24 13.55
CA LEU A 319 0.76 -7.40 12.36
C LEU A 319 -0.72 -7.61 12.72
N ILE A 320 -1.02 -8.40 13.76
CA ILE A 320 -2.39 -8.61 14.27
C ILE A 320 -3.01 -7.28 14.73
N GLU A 321 -2.22 -6.42 15.37
CA GLU A 321 -2.63 -5.10 15.86
C GLU A 321 -2.83 -4.10 14.71
N VAL A 322 -1.89 -4.03 13.76
CA VAL A 322 -1.99 -3.18 12.56
C VAL A 322 -3.25 -3.50 11.77
N LEU A 323 -3.61 -4.77 11.64
CA LEU A 323 -4.82 -5.21 10.91
C LEU A 323 -6.13 -4.76 11.57
N GLN A 324 -6.13 -4.26 12.81
CA GLN A 324 -7.35 -3.70 13.41
C GLN A 324 -7.76 -2.38 12.78
N ASN A 325 -6.85 -1.67 12.12
CA ASN A 325 -7.11 -0.35 11.59
C ASN A 325 -6.52 -0.19 10.18
N LYS A 326 -7.41 -0.07 9.19
CA LYS A 326 -7.08 0.10 7.78
C LYS A 326 -6.15 1.29 7.50
N ILE A 327 -6.24 2.37 8.29
CA ILE A 327 -5.35 3.53 8.18
C ILE A 327 -3.89 3.13 8.42
N GLN A 328 -3.60 2.26 9.40
CA GLN A 328 -2.23 1.80 9.65
C GLN A 328 -1.65 1.06 8.45
N ILE A 329 -2.46 0.20 7.83
CA ILE A 329 -2.06 -0.55 6.64
C ILE A 329 -1.66 0.41 5.53
N ILE A 330 -2.51 1.38 5.22
CA ILE A 330 -2.26 2.35 4.16
C ILE A 330 -1.03 3.21 4.48
N LYS A 331 -0.85 3.63 5.73
CA LYS A 331 0.32 4.41 6.16
C LYS A 331 1.62 3.61 6.01
N ILE A 332 1.62 2.33 6.36
CA ILE A 332 2.79 1.46 6.14
C ILE A 332 3.07 1.31 4.65
N LEU A 333 2.04 1.08 3.81
CA LEU A 333 2.22 1.01 2.37
C LEU A 333 2.79 2.32 1.78
N LEU A 334 2.32 3.48 2.25
CA LEU A 334 2.87 4.79 1.88
C LEU A 334 4.32 4.98 2.34
N ALA A 335 4.66 4.50 3.55
CA ALA A 335 6.02 4.57 4.06
C ALA A 335 6.99 3.74 3.19
N VAL A 336 6.59 2.52 2.81
CA VAL A 336 7.37 1.67 1.90
C VAL A 336 7.48 2.32 0.52
N GLU A 337 6.38 2.86 -0.03
CA GLU A 337 6.38 3.57 -1.31
C GLU A 337 7.36 4.75 -1.30
N GLY A 338 7.34 5.57 -0.24
CA GLY A 338 8.23 6.70 -0.08
C GLY A 338 9.71 6.32 0.09
N LEU A 339 10.00 5.18 0.73
CA LEU A 339 11.36 4.62 0.81
C LEU A 339 11.84 4.15 -0.57
N PHE A 340 11.02 3.37 -1.28
CA PHE A 340 11.35 2.82 -2.59
C PHE A 340 11.47 3.88 -3.67
N ALA A 341 10.72 4.98 -3.57
CA ALA A 341 10.85 6.13 -4.47
C ALA A 341 12.25 6.79 -4.39
N LYS A 342 12.90 6.71 -3.21
CA LYS A 342 14.26 7.23 -2.97
C LYS A 342 15.34 6.19 -3.27
N ALA A 343 15.05 4.91 -3.08
CA ALA A 343 15.99 3.79 -3.24
C ALA A 343 15.88 3.11 -4.61
N LYS A 344 16.19 3.85 -5.68
CA LYS A 344 16.20 3.31 -7.05
C LYS A 344 17.06 2.03 -7.14
N PRO A 345 16.67 1.04 -7.97
CA PRO A 345 15.54 1.05 -8.90
C PRO A 345 14.20 0.56 -8.30
N ARG A 346 14.05 0.50 -6.97
CA ARG A 346 12.83 -0.02 -6.29
C ARG A 346 11.56 0.79 -6.57
N ASN A 347 11.66 1.97 -7.19
CA ASN A 347 10.51 2.71 -7.68
C ASN A 347 9.69 1.92 -8.72
N TYR A 348 10.26 0.91 -9.39
CA TYR A 348 9.46 -0.02 -10.22
C TYR A 348 8.52 -0.89 -9.39
N LEU A 349 8.91 -1.31 -8.18
CA LEU A 349 8.05 -2.02 -7.25
C LEU A 349 6.89 -1.13 -6.75
N ASN A 350 7.09 0.19 -6.69
CA ASN A 350 5.99 1.12 -6.45
C ASN A 350 4.94 1.04 -7.56
N LEU A 351 5.41 1.05 -8.81
CA LEU A 351 4.56 1.03 -9.99
C LEU A 351 3.74 -0.26 -10.08
N ILE A 352 4.38 -1.42 -9.90
CA ILE A 352 3.73 -2.72 -10.15
C ILE A 352 3.00 -3.28 -8.91
N TYR A 353 3.28 -2.78 -7.70
CA TYR A 353 2.66 -3.26 -6.46
C TYR A 353 2.09 -2.13 -5.60
N LEU A 354 2.95 -1.29 -5.00
CA LEU A 354 2.55 -0.46 -3.85
C LEU A 354 1.48 0.57 -4.21
N GLN A 355 1.56 1.21 -5.36
CA GLN A 355 0.58 2.22 -5.76
C GLN A 355 -0.82 1.63 -5.91
N ASP A 356 -0.93 0.43 -6.49
CA ASP A 356 -2.22 -0.25 -6.59
C ASP A 356 -2.69 -0.78 -5.25
N TYR A 357 -1.79 -1.34 -4.42
CA TYR A 357 -2.14 -1.72 -3.05
C TYR A 357 -2.63 -0.55 -2.22
N ILE A 358 -2.04 0.65 -2.34
CA ILE A 358 -2.49 1.85 -1.61
C ILE A 358 -3.90 2.28 -2.05
N VAL A 359 -4.19 2.24 -3.35
CA VAL A 359 -5.52 2.60 -3.86
C VAL A 359 -6.54 1.54 -3.47
N TRP A 360 -6.23 0.27 -3.68
CA TRP A 360 -7.12 -0.84 -3.36
C TRP A 360 -7.35 -0.98 -1.85
N ALA A 361 -6.33 -0.77 -1.01
CA ALA A 361 -6.45 -0.88 0.43
C ALA A 361 -7.51 0.07 1.00
N GLN A 362 -7.80 1.20 0.35
CA GLN A 362 -8.88 2.11 0.77
C GLN A 362 -10.27 1.48 0.68
N SER A 363 -10.50 0.57 -0.28
CA SER A 363 -11.80 -0.08 -0.49
C SER A 363 -12.00 -1.37 0.31
N ILE A 364 -10.97 -1.86 1.00
CA ILE A 364 -11.07 -3.05 1.86
C ILE A 364 -12.02 -2.77 3.03
N LYS A 365 -12.88 -3.73 3.36
CA LYS A 365 -13.77 -3.64 4.52
C LYS A 365 -12.99 -4.04 5.78
N GLU A 366 -13.27 -3.37 6.89
CA GLU A 366 -12.60 -3.69 8.16
C GLU A 366 -12.88 -5.12 8.63
N GLU A 367 -14.05 -5.67 8.32
CA GLU A 367 -14.43 -7.06 8.64
C GLU A 367 -13.47 -8.09 8.03
N ASP A 368 -12.99 -7.85 6.79
CA ASP A 368 -12.03 -8.74 6.13
C ASP A 368 -10.68 -8.73 6.87
N LEU A 369 -10.22 -7.53 7.25
CA LEU A 369 -8.96 -7.33 7.98
C LEU A 369 -9.02 -7.95 9.38
N GLN A 370 -10.15 -7.76 10.09
CA GLN A 370 -10.39 -8.39 11.39
C GLN A 370 -10.44 -9.93 11.29
N THR A 371 -10.98 -10.47 10.19
CA THR A 371 -11.00 -11.91 9.94
C THR A 371 -9.59 -12.45 9.77
N LEU A 372 -8.76 -11.81 8.94
CA LEU A 372 -7.34 -12.17 8.78
C LEU A 372 -6.58 -12.07 10.09
N SER A 373 -6.77 -10.99 10.85
CA SER A 373 -6.14 -10.82 12.15
C SER A 373 -6.45 -11.98 13.11
N LYS A 374 -7.72 -12.41 13.17
CA LYS A 374 -8.15 -13.59 13.95
C LYS A 374 -7.53 -14.90 13.44
N GLN A 375 -7.36 -15.06 12.14
CA GLN A 375 -6.68 -16.22 11.55
C GLN A 375 -5.20 -16.24 11.94
N ILE A 376 -4.47 -15.14 11.72
CA ILE A 376 -3.04 -14.99 12.07
C ILE A 376 -2.81 -15.26 13.57
N LYS A 377 -3.71 -14.77 14.43
CA LYS A 377 -3.63 -14.99 15.89
C LYS A 377 -3.64 -16.46 16.27
N LYS A 378 -4.34 -17.32 15.52
CA LYS A 378 -4.44 -18.76 15.79
C LYS A 378 -3.24 -19.56 15.30
N LEU A 379 -2.53 -19.06 14.29
CA LEU A 379 -1.37 -19.74 13.73
C LEU A 379 -0.21 -19.72 14.73
N LYS A 380 0.49 -20.83 14.89
CA LYS A 380 1.74 -20.88 15.66
C LYS A 380 2.79 -21.50 14.76
N ILE A 381 3.74 -20.68 14.31
CA ILE A 381 4.83 -21.13 13.46
C ILE A 381 5.86 -21.81 14.34
N ASP A 382 6.25 -23.02 13.98
CA ASP A 382 7.30 -23.79 14.63
C ASP A 382 8.60 -23.70 13.80
N LYS A 383 9.75 -23.68 14.49
CA LYS A 383 11.08 -23.58 13.86
C LYS A 383 11.33 -24.73 12.87
N SER A 384 10.74 -25.91 13.09
CA SER A 384 10.84 -27.05 12.17
C SER A 384 10.13 -26.82 10.84
N GLN A 385 9.05 -26.03 10.81
CA GLN A 385 8.31 -25.72 9.58
C GLN A 385 9.13 -24.84 8.63
N LEU A 386 10.12 -24.11 9.15
CA LEU A 386 10.96 -23.21 8.36
C LEU A 386 11.91 -23.95 7.42
N GLN A 387 12.17 -25.25 7.64
CA GLN A 387 13.04 -26.07 6.78
C GLN A 387 14.46 -25.48 6.59
N LEU A 388 14.94 -24.77 7.62
CA LEU A 388 16.29 -24.19 7.73
C LEU A 388 17.18 -24.95 8.72
N ASN A 389 16.74 -26.14 9.16
CA ASN A 389 17.42 -26.98 10.17
C ASN A 389 17.64 -26.29 11.54
N ILE A 390 16.89 -25.23 11.83
CA ILE A 390 17.04 -24.42 13.05
C ILE A 390 17.03 -25.26 14.34
N PRO A 391 16.09 -26.20 14.57
CA PRO A 391 16.10 -27.00 15.80
C PRO A 391 17.37 -27.83 15.99
N ILE A 392 17.99 -28.28 14.90
CA ILE A 392 19.24 -29.04 14.96
C ILE A 392 20.39 -28.11 15.34
N ILE A 393 20.49 -26.97 14.64
CA ILE A 393 21.52 -25.95 14.85
C ILE A 393 21.52 -25.43 16.30
N GLU A 394 20.34 -25.12 16.85
CA GLU A 394 20.21 -24.65 18.23
C GLU A 394 20.64 -25.72 19.26
N ASN A 395 20.22 -26.97 19.06
CA ASN A 395 20.58 -28.07 19.96
C ASN A 395 22.10 -28.33 19.95
N GLU A 396 22.73 -28.32 18.77
CA GLU A 396 24.18 -28.48 18.64
C GLU A 396 24.94 -27.35 19.35
N ALA A 397 24.48 -26.10 19.21
CA ALA A 397 25.10 -24.96 19.88
C ALA A 397 24.98 -25.09 21.41
N ILE A 398 23.79 -25.40 21.93
CA ILE A 398 23.58 -25.55 23.39
C ILE A 398 24.48 -26.65 23.98
N GLN A 399 24.69 -27.75 23.26
CA GLN A 399 25.60 -28.82 23.71
C GLN A 399 27.04 -28.33 23.81
N GLN A 400 27.51 -27.55 22.82
CA GLN A 400 28.86 -26.97 22.83
C GLN A 400 29.09 -25.96 23.96
N PHE A 401 28.06 -25.25 24.41
CA PHE A 401 28.15 -24.33 25.55
C PHE A 401 28.14 -25.04 26.92
N GLN A 402 27.76 -26.32 26.98
CA GLN A 402 27.70 -27.11 28.22
C GLN A 402 28.95 -27.99 28.45
N GLU A 403 29.79 -28.17 27.42
CA GLU A 403 31.12 -28.78 27.51
C GLU A 403 32.19 -27.74 27.84
#